data_AF-T1GWU1-F1
#
_entry.id   AF-T1GWU1-F1
#
_cell.length_a   1.000
_cell.length_b   1.000
_cell.length_c   1.000
_cell.angle_alpha   90.00
_cell.angle_beta   90.00
_cell.angle_gamma   90.00
#
_symmetry.space_group_name_H-M   'P 1'
#
loop_
_entity.id
_entity.type
_entity.pdbx_description
1 polymer ?
#
loop_
_entity_poly.entity_id
_entity_poly.type
_entity_poly.pdbx_seq_one_letter_code
_entity_poly.pdbx_strand_id
1 'polypeptide(L)'
;MAPREARTISSYSKFYVACDDYCIVTYTLDEDSKYLRGKPKYSVYYRGKVFLMADEEKTLKFLKTPEPFYQKYLRFKPPPKEYIDWDEKSMLLNFKELTPKLLTSALLELHKCRPKHYMFSTTLSASMFLGIFFKMQTKNIEEYEIWKYLSEQYREECKIIFWILRRFQANVNPFMRIEDETEVEARKRLSSLELL
;
A
#
# COMPACT_ATOMS: atom_id res chain seq x y z
N MET A 1 31.58 17.41 12.67
CA MET A 1 30.90 18.29 13.63
C MET A 1 29.65 18.82 12.94
N ALA A 2 28.46 18.30 13.28
CA ALA A 2 27.22 18.70 12.60
C ALA A 2 26.94 20.20 12.83
N PRO A 3 26.37 20.91 11.85
CA PRO A 3 26.09 22.34 12.00
C PRO A 3 25.18 22.56 13.22
N ARG A 4 25.61 23.47 14.10
CA ARG A 4 24.85 23.88 15.29
C ARG A 4 23.65 24.76 14.96
N GLU A 5 23.43 25.03 13.67
CA GLU A 5 22.41 25.95 13.18
C GLU A 5 21.22 25.17 12.62
N ALA A 6 20.02 25.60 13.01
CA ALA A 6 18.79 25.09 12.46
C ALA A 6 18.57 25.67 11.06
N ARG A 7 18.16 24.85 10.08
CA ARG A 7 17.91 25.29 8.70
C ARG A 7 16.64 24.68 8.12
N THR A 8 15.91 25.45 7.32
CA THR A 8 14.75 24.96 6.58
C THR A 8 15.19 24.00 5.47
N ILE A 9 14.42 22.94 5.23
CA ILE A 9 14.67 21.98 4.15
C ILE A 9 13.40 21.80 3.31
N SER A 10 13.55 21.53 2.01
CA SER A 10 12.43 21.31 1.09
C SER A 10 12.02 19.84 0.98
N SER A 11 12.92 18.92 1.29
CA SER A 11 12.69 17.47 1.24
C SER A 11 13.38 16.79 2.42
N TYR A 12 12.67 15.87 3.09
CA TYR A 12 13.14 15.18 4.29
C TYR A 12 13.04 13.65 4.23
N SER A 13 12.77 13.05 3.06
CA SER A 13 12.57 11.59 2.91
C SER A 13 13.75 10.73 3.37
N LYS A 14 14.95 11.30 3.44
CA LYS A 14 16.19 10.63 3.89
C LYS A 14 16.51 10.85 5.38
N PHE A 15 15.69 11.59 6.12
CA PHE A 15 15.98 11.98 7.50
C PHE A 15 14.90 11.49 8.47
N TYR A 16 15.31 11.21 9.71
CA TYR A 16 14.39 10.84 10.78
C TYR A 16 13.56 12.05 11.20
N VAL A 17 12.22 11.90 11.13
CA VAL A 17 11.28 12.92 11.60
C VAL A 17 11.13 12.79 13.11
N ALA A 18 11.39 13.89 13.82
CA ALA A 18 11.22 13.98 15.26
C ALA A 18 9.75 14.26 15.62
N CYS A 19 9.39 13.94 16.88
CA CYS A 19 8.10 14.27 17.48
C CYS A 19 6.87 13.59 16.84
N ASP A 20 7.00 12.44 16.17
CA ASP A 20 5.87 11.72 15.54
C ASP A 20 4.98 12.65 14.68
N ASP A 21 5.61 13.49 13.86
CA ASP A 21 4.99 14.52 13.01
C ASP A 21 4.28 15.67 13.74
N TYR A 22 4.39 15.78 15.06
CA TYR A 22 3.84 16.90 15.83
C TYR A 22 4.77 18.11 15.85
N CYS A 23 4.17 19.30 15.93
CA CYS A 23 4.90 20.54 16.07
C CYS A 23 5.45 20.72 17.50
N ILE A 24 6.78 20.64 17.64
CA ILE A 24 7.46 20.80 18.94
C ILE A 24 7.24 22.19 19.57
N VAL A 25 7.07 23.23 18.76
CA VAL A 25 6.88 24.61 19.26
C VAL A 25 5.53 24.76 19.93
N THR A 26 4.47 24.23 19.32
CA THR A 26 3.12 24.19 19.93
C THR A 26 3.13 23.34 21.19
N TYR A 27 3.77 22.16 21.16
CA TYR A 27 3.94 21.33 22.37
C TYR A 27 4.67 22.05 23.51
N THR A 28 5.54 23.00 23.18
CA THR A 28 6.42 23.67 24.15
C THR A 28 5.81 24.92 24.75
N LEU A 29 5.02 25.67 23.97
CA LEU A 29 4.55 27.02 24.33
C LEU A 29 3.08 27.08 24.74
N ASP A 30 2.24 26.16 24.25
CA ASP A 30 0.81 26.22 24.44
C ASP A 30 0.39 25.25 25.56
N GLU A 31 0.14 25.75 26.77
CA GLU A 31 -0.25 24.93 27.94
C GLU A 31 -1.67 24.33 27.82
N ASP A 32 -2.54 24.94 26.99
CA ASP A 32 -3.98 24.62 26.94
C ASP A 32 -4.55 24.31 25.54
N SER A 33 -3.73 24.14 24.50
CA SER A 33 -4.29 23.94 23.15
C SER A 33 -3.65 22.82 22.34
N LYS A 34 -4.51 21.83 22.03
CA LYS A 34 -4.48 20.85 20.94
C LYS A 34 -3.12 20.67 20.26
N TYR A 35 -2.49 19.52 20.47
CA TYR A 35 -1.29 19.10 19.74
C TYR A 35 -1.51 19.19 18.22
N LEU A 36 -0.92 20.21 17.59
CA LEU A 36 -1.01 20.41 16.15
C LEU A 36 0.05 19.58 15.43
N ARG A 37 -0.36 18.95 14.32
CA ARG A 37 0.57 18.31 13.40
C ARG A 37 1.39 19.35 12.66
N GLY A 38 2.67 19.07 12.49
CA GLY A 38 3.57 19.84 11.65
C GLY A 38 3.30 19.60 10.17
N LYS A 39 3.61 20.60 9.34
CA LYS A 39 3.45 20.52 7.88
C LYS A 39 4.82 20.28 7.24
N PRO A 40 4.90 19.40 6.21
CA PRO A 40 6.12 19.16 5.43
C PRO A 40 6.82 20.43 4.93
N LYS A 41 6.03 21.43 4.51
CA LYS A 41 6.48 22.73 3.99
C LYS A 41 7.30 23.54 5.01
N TYR A 42 7.08 23.32 6.30
CA TYR A 42 7.72 24.06 7.39
C TYR A 42 8.69 23.16 8.17
N SER A 43 9.47 22.36 7.44
CA SER A 43 10.42 21.42 8.03
C SER A 43 11.77 22.06 8.29
N VAL A 44 12.31 21.80 9.48
CA VAL A 44 13.59 22.35 9.96
C VAL A 44 14.51 21.22 10.37
N TYR A 45 15.73 21.21 9.82
CA TYR A 45 16.78 20.28 10.21
C TYR A 45 17.58 20.85 11.38
N TYR A 46 17.69 20.09 12.47
CA TYR A 46 18.49 20.44 13.64
C TYR A 46 19.07 19.18 14.31
N ARG A 47 20.38 19.15 14.58
CA ARG A 47 21.09 18.05 15.27
C ARG A 47 20.78 16.65 14.73
N GLY A 48 20.81 16.47 13.42
CA GLY A 48 20.60 15.15 12.79
C GLY A 48 19.14 14.74 12.62
N LYS A 49 18.18 15.59 13.01
CA LYS A 49 16.74 15.30 12.99
C LYS A 49 15.97 16.37 12.25
N VAL A 50 14.80 16.01 11.74
CA VAL A 50 13.88 16.94 11.10
C VAL A 50 12.69 17.19 12.02
N PHE A 51 12.43 18.47 12.30
CA PHE A 51 11.28 18.92 13.07
C PHE A 51 10.27 19.56 12.12
N LEU A 52 9.00 19.16 12.22
CA LEU A 52 7.92 19.72 11.41
C LEU A 52 7.20 20.81 12.21
N MET A 53 7.02 22.00 11.64
CA MET A 53 6.31 23.10 12.27
C MET A 53 4.90 23.25 11.70
N ALA A 54 3.94 23.71 12.51
CA ALA A 54 2.57 23.88 12.03
C ALA A 54 2.46 25.06 11.04
N ASP A 55 3.18 26.16 11.31
CA ASP A 55 3.07 27.44 10.59
C ASP A 55 4.43 28.16 10.50
N GLU A 56 4.52 29.17 9.64
CA GLU A 56 5.74 29.93 9.38
C GLU A 56 6.24 30.67 10.63
N GLU A 57 5.35 31.27 11.42
CA GLU A 57 5.72 31.95 12.66
C GLU A 57 6.42 31.01 13.66
N LYS A 58 5.94 29.77 13.77
CA LYS A 58 6.53 28.75 14.65
C LYS A 58 7.88 28.28 14.12
N THR A 59 8.04 28.25 12.79
CA THR A 59 9.31 28.00 12.12
C THR A 59 10.34 29.06 12.49
N LEU A 60 9.98 30.34 12.38
CA LEU A 60 10.84 31.45 12.75
C LEU A 60 11.21 31.42 14.25
N LYS A 61 10.26 31.08 15.13
CA LYS A 61 10.54 30.90 16.57
C LYS A 61 11.57 29.80 16.83
N PHE A 62 11.43 28.65 16.18
CA PHE A 62 12.38 27.54 16.33
C PHE A 62 13.77 27.90 15.78
N LEU A 63 13.84 28.59 14.64
CA LEU A 63 15.11 29.03 14.05
C LEU A 63 15.85 30.05 14.93
N LYS A 64 15.11 30.93 15.63
CA LYS A 64 15.71 31.93 16.55
C LYS A 64 16.38 31.27 17.76
N THR A 65 15.72 30.32 18.40
CA THR A 65 16.22 29.66 19.63
C THR A 65 15.89 28.17 19.65
N PRO A 66 16.65 27.31 18.92
CA PRO A 66 16.31 25.89 18.79
C PRO A 66 16.64 25.04 20.04
N GLU A 67 17.56 25.49 20.90
CA GLU A 67 18.03 24.75 22.06
C GLU A 67 16.94 24.37 23.09
N PRO A 68 16.08 25.29 23.56
CA PRO A 68 15.02 24.95 24.52
C PRO A 68 14.02 23.93 23.94
N PHE A 69 13.67 24.05 22.66
CA PHE A 69 12.77 23.11 21.99
C PHE A 69 13.41 21.72 21.87
N TYR A 70 14.72 21.66 21.59
CA TYR A 70 15.45 20.39 21.54
C TYR A 70 15.51 19.71 22.91
N GLN A 71 15.70 20.47 23.99
CA GLN A 71 15.68 19.92 25.35
C GLN A 71 14.30 19.37 25.73
N LYS A 72 13.21 20.05 25.35
CA LYS A 72 11.85 19.51 25.54
C LYS A 72 11.60 18.28 24.68
N TYR A 73 12.12 18.24 23.45
CA TYR A 73 12.02 17.07 22.58
C TYR A 73 12.63 15.80 23.21
N LEU A 74 13.76 15.92 23.94
CA LEU A 74 14.35 14.77 24.64
C LEU A 74 13.42 14.13 25.68
N ARG A 75 12.40 14.86 26.14
CA ARG A 75 11.38 14.41 27.10
C ARG A 75 9.99 14.30 26.46
N PHE A 76 9.92 14.39 25.14
CA PHE A 76 8.66 14.34 24.41
C PHE A 76 7.99 12.98 24.62
N LYS A 77 6.76 13.01 25.12
CA LYS A 77 5.87 11.87 25.10
C LYS A 77 4.81 12.14 24.04
N PRO A 78 4.69 11.30 23.00
CA PRO A 78 3.65 11.50 22.01
C PRO A 78 2.29 11.49 22.69
N PRO A 79 1.33 12.30 22.20
CA PRO A 79 -0.04 12.20 22.68
C PRO A 79 -0.53 10.75 22.47
N PRO A 80 -1.42 10.25 23.35
CA PRO A 80 -2.01 8.93 23.16
C PRO A 80 -2.61 8.90 21.76
N LYS A 81 -2.15 7.99 20.90
CA LYS A 81 -2.79 7.76 19.61
C LYS A 81 -4.21 7.36 19.94
N GLU A 82 -5.20 8.10 19.43
CA GLU A 82 -6.58 7.63 19.43
C GLU A 82 -6.56 6.27 18.74
N TYR A 83 -6.70 5.21 19.53
CA TYR A 83 -7.01 3.92 18.97
C TYR A 83 -8.40 4.08 18.39
N ILE A 84 -8.55 3.76 17.11
CA ILE A 84 -9.87 3.45 16.57
C ILE A 84 -10.35 2.31 17.45
N ASP A 85 -11.35 2.57 18.28
CA ASP A 85 -12.01 1.52 19.02
C ASP A 85 -12.66 0.65 17.96
N TRP A 86 -12.06 -0.53 17.74
CA TRP A 86 -12.49 -1.47 16.72
C TRP A 86 -13.74 -2.20 17.20
N ASP A 87 -14.73 -1.44 17.62
CA ASP A 87 -16.04 -1.97 17.93
C ASP A 87 -16.61 -2.59 16.64
N GLU A 88 -17.24 -3.76 16.76
CA GLU A 88 -17.67 -4.58 15.62
C GLU A 88 -18.54 -3.76 14.65
N LYS A 89 -19.32 -2.82 15.20
CA LYS A 89 -20.17 -1.88 14.49
C LYS A 89 -19.38 -0.85 13.65
N SER A 90 -18.26 -0.35 14.17
CA SER A 90 -17.36 0.58 13.49
C SER A 90 -16.55 -0.12 12.38
N MET A 91 -16.12 -1.37 12.63
CA MET A 91 -15.54 -2.22 11.58
C MET A 91 -16.54 -2.45 10.45
N LEU A 92 -17.76 -2.90 10.76
CA LEU A 92 -18.77 -3.19 9.75
C LEU A 92 -19.17 -1.96 8.92
N LEU A 93 -19.23 -0.77 9.53
CA LEU A 93 -19.53 0.47 8.82
C LEU A 93 -18.39 0.84 7.84
N ASN A 94 -17.14 0.81 8.31
CA ASN A 94 -15.97 1.11 7.48
C ASN A 94 -15.76 0.06 6.38
N PHE A 95 -16.00 -1.22 6.68
CA PHE A 95 -15.91 -2.31 5.70
C PHE A 95 -17.06 -2.31 4.70
N LYS A 96 -18.24 -1.79 5.04
CA LYS A 96 -19.39 -1.73 4.12
C LYS A 96 -19.15 -0.78 2.94
N GLU A 97 -18.39 0.29 3.14
CA GLU A 97 -18.28 1.33 2.11
C GLU A 97 -17.13 1.09 1.13
N LEU A 98 -15.98 0.59 1.58
CA LEU A 98 -14.76 0.55 0.76
C LEU A 98 -14.41 -0.85 0.23
N THR A 99 -14.60 -1.88 1.04
CA THR A 99 -14.15 -3.26 0.78
C THR A 99 -15.02 -4.14 -0.12
N PRO A 100 -16.36 -4.00 -0.22
CA PRO A 100 -17.16 -5.01 -0.92
C PRO A 100 -16.99 -4.92 -2.43
N LYS A 101 -16.89 -3.71 -2.99
CA LYS A 101 -16.69 -3.51 -4.43
C LYS A 101 -15.34 -4.05 -4.87
N LEU A 102 -14.29 -3.77 -4.09
CA LEU A 102 -12.94 -4.20 -4.41
C LEU A 102 -12.76 -5.71 -4.22
N LEU A 103 -13.35 -6.29 -3.17
CA LEU A 103 -13.30 -7.72 -2.95
C LEU A 103 -14.10 -8.48 -4.03
N THR A 104 -15.28 -7.98 -4.38
CA THR A 104 -16.11 -8.56 -5.45
C THR A 104 -15.37 -8.54 -6.80
N SER A 105 -14.71 -7.43 -7.16
CA SER A 105 -13.92 -7.36 -8.39
C SER A 105 -12.72 -8.30 -8.36
N ALA A 106 -12.02 -8.38 -7.22
CA ALA A 106 -10.89 -9.28 -7.05
C ALA A 106 -11.29 -10.76 -7.20
N LEU A 107 -12.40 -11.16 -6.58
CA LEU A 107 -12.91 -12.53 -6.65
C LEU A 107 -13.44 -12.88 -8.03
N LEU A 108 -14.07 -11.91 -8.73
CA LEU A 108 -14.53 -12.10 -10.10
C LEU A 108 -13.36 -12.30 -11.06
N GLU A 109 -12.28 -11.52 -10.92
CA GLU A 109 -11.06 -11.69 -11.71
C GLU A 109 -10.33 -12.98 -11.37
N LEU A 110 -10.28 -13.38 -10.10
CA LEU A 110 -9.74 -14.67 -9.68
C LEU A 110 -10.53 -15.82 -10.31
N HIS A 111 -11.87 -15.73 -10.34
CA HIS A 111 -12.72 -16.75 -10.93
C HIS A 111 -12.53 -16.88 -12.45
N LYS A 112 -12.25 -15.77 -13.14
CA LYS A 112 -11.94 -15.77 -14.58
C LYS A 112 -10.60 -16.43 -14.85
N CYS A 113 -9.55 -16.00 -14.15
CA CYS A 113 -8.17 -16.39 -14.46
C CYS A 113 -7.75 -17.74 -13.86
N ARG A 114 -8.42 -18.19 -12.79
CA ARG A 114 -8.17 -19.45 -12.04
C ARG A 114 -6.69 -19.82 -11.95
N PRO A 115 -5.84 -18.94 -11.39
CA PRO A 115 -4.39 -19.08 -11.45
C PRO A 115 -3.94 -20.36 -10.76
N LYS A 116 -3.16 -21.18 -11.47
CA LYS A 116 -2.52 -22.37 -10.92
C LYS A 116 -1.03 -22.35 -11.21
N HIS A 117 -0.26 -21.85 -10.26
CA HIS A 117 1.19 -21.88 -10.34
C HIS A 117 1.71 -23.31 -10.15
N TYR A 118 2.69 -23.72 -10.95
CA TYR A 118 3.17 -25.10 -11.00
C TYR A 118 3.81 -25.58 -9.68
N MET A 119 4.36 -24.66 -8.87
CA MET A 119 4.99 -25.00 -7.58
C MET A 119 4.07 -24.84 -6.37
N PHE A 120 2.87 -24.26 -6.53
CA PHE A 120 2.05 -23.86 -5.38
C PHE A 120 0.78 -24.69 -5.27
N SER A 121 0.26 -24.80 -4.05
CA SER A 121 -1.11 -25.27 -3.84
C SER A 121 -2.10 -24.33 -4.52
N THR A 122 -3.33 -24.80 -4.75
CA THR A 122 -4.37 -23.96 -5.37
C THR A 122 -4.75 -22.80 -4.46
N THR A 123 -4.77 -23.02 -3.15
CA THR A 123 -5.03 -21.97 -2.14
C THR A 123 -3.93 -20.92 -2.14
N LEU A 124 -2.66 -21.33 -2.19
CA LEU A 124 -1.53 -20.40 -2.26
C LEU A 124 -1.48 -19.66 -3.59
N SER A 125 -1.80 -20.33 -4.70
CA SER A 125 -1.83 -19.68 -6.01
C SER A 125 -2.89 -18.57 -6.07
N ALA A 126 -4.07 -18.86 -5.49
CA ALA A 126 -5.16 -17.90 -5.39
C ALA A 126 -4.84 -16.75 -4.42
N SER A 127 -4.22 -17.03 -3.27
CA SER A 127 -3.86 -15.98 -2.31
C SER A 127 -2.77 -15.05 -2.84
N MET A 128 -1.77 -15.57 -3.56
CA MET A 128 -0.75 -14.77 -4.25
C MET A 128 -1.38 -13.84 -5.28
N PHE A 129 -2.29 -14.37 -6.10
CA PHE A 129 -3.02 -13.56 -7.09
C PHE A 129 -3.81 -12.43 -6.43
N LEU A 130 -4.58 -12.73 -5.38
CA LEU A 130 -5.36 -11.72 -4.64
C LEU A 130 -4.46 -10.67 -4.00
N GLY A 131 -3.34 -11.08 -3.41
CA GLY A 131 -2.36 -10.18 -2.82
C GLY A 131 -1.80 -9.18 -3.84
N ILE A 132 -1.37 -9.67 -5.00
CA ILE A 132 -0.89 -8.82 -6.11
C ILE A 132 -2.02 -7.90 -6.61
N PHE A 133 -3.23 -8.43 -6.78
CA PHE A 133 -4.39 -7.67 -7.24
C PHE A 133 -4.70 -6.49 -6.30
N PHE A 134 -4.68 -6.71 -4.98
CA PHE A 134 -4.91 -5.62 -4.02
C PHE A 134 -3.77 -4.63 -3.98
N LYS A 135 -2.53 -5.09 -4.14
CA LYS A 135 -1.37 -4.19 -4.22
C LYS A 135 -1.39 -3.28 -5.45
N MET A 136 -1.96 -3.73 -6.56
CA MET A 136 -2.20 -2.88 -7.75
C MET A 136 -3.23 -1.75 -7.52
N GLN A 137 -4.02 -1.79 -6.45
CA GLN A 137 -5.00 -0.73 -6.15
C GLN A 137 -4.40 0.45 -5.39
N THR A 138 -3.09 0.40 -5.11
CA THR A 138 -2.36 1.46 -4.42
C THR A 138 -2.29 2.72 -5.28
N LYS A 139 -2.46 3.91 -4.68
CA LYS A 139 -2.42 5.21 -5.40
C LYS A 139 -1.01 5.67 -5.79
N ASN A 140 0.03 4.98 -5.32
CA ASN A 140 1.42 5.30 -5.61
C ASN A 140 1.80 4.77 -7.01
N ILE A 141 2.20 5.68 -7.91
CA ILE A 141 2.49 5.36 -9.32
C ILE A 141 3.70 4.44 -9.44
N GLU A 142 4.77 4.68 -8.68
CA GLU A 142 6.01 3.88 -8.75
C GLU A 142 5.76 2.44 -8.27
N GLU A 143 4.99 2.27 -7.20
CA GLU A 143 4.62 0.94 -6.72
C GLU A 143 3.68 0.22 -7.70
N TYR A 144 2.75 0.95 -8.32
CA TYR A 144 1.81 0.39 -9.28
C TYR A 144 2.51 -0.30 -10.45
N GLU A 145 3.55 0.32 -11.03
CA GLU A 145 4.28 -0.25 -12.15
C GLU A 145 4.97 -1.58 -11.79
N ILE A 146 5.55 -1.66 -10.59
CA ILE A 146 6.19 -2.89 -10.08
C ILE A 146 5.15 -4.00 -9.92
N TRP A 147 4.01 -3.70 -9.29
CA TRP A 147 2.95 -4.69 -9.08
C TRP A 147 2.27 -5.12 -10.37
N LYS A 148 2.14 -4.22 -11.35
CA LYS A 148 1.65 -4.53 -12.68
C LYS A 148 2.58 -5.53 -13.38
N TYR A 149 3.88 -5.24 -13.40
CA TYR A 149 4.88 -6.15 -13.97
C TYR A 149 4.84 -7.53 -13.28
N LEU A 150 4.79 -7.56 -11.95
CA LEU A 150 4.72 -8.82 -11.19
C LEU A 150 3.42 -9.60 -11.48
N SER A 151 2.30 -8.90 -11.66
CA SER A 151 1.02 -9.52 -12.04
C SER A 151 1.11 -10.21 -13.40
N GLU A 152 1.73 -9.56 -14.38
CA GLU A 152 1.93 -10.10 -15.72
C GLU A 152 2.83 -11.34 -15.68
N GLN A 153 3.98 -11.25 -14.99
CA GLN A 153 4.89 -12.39 -14.83
C GLN A 153 4.20 -13.59 -14.17
N TYR A 154 3.49 -13.37 -13.06
CA TYR A 154 2.80 -14.43 -12.35
C TYR A 154 1.72 -15.11 -13.20
N ARG A 155 1.04 -14.36 -14.07
CA ARG A 155 0.06 -14.91 -15.02
C ARG A 155 0.72 -15.80 -16.07
N GLU A 156 1.90 -15.43 -16.57
CA GLU A 156 2.65 -16.27 -17.51
C GLU A 156 3.13 -17.57 -16.85
N GLU A 157 3.62 -17.50 -15.61
CA GLU A 157 4.03 -18.69 -14.86
C GLU A 157 2.85 -19.66 -14.62
N CYS A 158 1.64 -19.15 -14.41
CA CYS A 158 0.45 -19.96 -14.30
C CYS A 158 0.07 -20.69 -15.61
N LYS A 159 0.57 -20.24 -16.77
CA LYS A 159 0.30 -20.90 -18.07
C LYS A 159 1.23 -22.08 -18.36
N ILE A 160 2.30 -22.28 -17.57
CA ILE A 160 3.27 -23.36 -17.77
C ILE A 160 2.59 -24.73 -17.82
N ILE A 161 1.53 -24.94 -17.02
CA ILE A 161 0.80 -26.20 -17.02
C ILE A 161 0.15 -26.50 -18.39
N PHE A 162 -0.39 -25.49 -19.07
CA PHE A 162 -0.94 -25.66 -20.42
C PHE A 162 0.14 -25.99 -21.45
N TRP A 163 1.33 -25.38 -21.31
CA TRP A 163 2.47 -25.73 -22.16
C TRP A 163 2.88 -27.20 -21.99
N ILE A 164 2.98 -27.67 -20.74
CA ILE A 164 3.30 -29.08 -20.43
C ILE A 164 2.22 -30.00 -21.00
N LEU A 165 0.95 -29.69 -20.74
CA LEU A 165 -0.17 -30.50 -21.22
C LEU A 165 -0.17 -30.60 -22.75
N ARG A 166 0.05 -29.49 -23.48
CA ARG A 166 0.12 -29.50 -24.95
C ARG A 166 1.28 -30.36 -25.46
N ARG A 167 2.44 -30.28 -24.81
CA ARG A 167 3.60 -31.13 -25.12
C ARG A 167 3.30 -32.61 -24.89
N PHE A 168 2.56 -32.93 -23.82
CA PHE A 168 2.16 -34.29 -23.49
C PHE A 168 1.09 -34.82 -24.46
N GLN A 169 0.10 -34.00 -24.84
CA GLN A 169 -0.89 -34.34 -25.84
C GLN A 169 -0.22 -34.70 -27.18
N ALA A 170 0.71 -33.86 -27.64
CA ALA A 170 1.39 -34.08 -28.91
C ALA A 170 2.24 -35.37 -28.95
N ASN A 171 2.89 -35.73 -27.84
CA ASN A 171 3.89 -36.80 -27.82
C ASN A 171 3.44 -38.11 -27.17
N VAL A 172 2.41 -38.08 -26.30
CA VAL A 172 2.04 -39.23 -25.45
C VAL A 172 0.58 -39.61 -25.65
N ASN A 173 -0.34 -38.64 -25.59
CA ASN A 173 -1.77 -38.91 -25.76
C ASN A 173 -2.45 -37.86 -26.65
N PRO A 174 -2.46 -38.08 -27.98
CA PRO A 174 -3.08 -37.17 -28.94
C PRO A 174 -4.57 -36.93 -28.71
N PHE A 175 -5.26 -37.85 -28.04
CA PHE A 175 -6.71 -37.76 -27.76
C PHE A 175 -7.03 -36.98 -26.48
N MET A 176 -6.03 -36.59 -25.69
CA MET A 176 -6.22 -35.72 -24.53
C MET A 176 -6.82 -34.38 -24.98
N ARG A 177 -8.00 -34.01 -24.47
CA ARG A 177 -8.59 -32.70 -24.74
C ARG A 177 -8.09 -31.70 -23.72
N ILE A 178 -7.37 -30.68 -24.18
CA ILE A 178 -6.96 -29.54 -23.36
C ILE A 178 -7.92 -28.41 -23.70
N GLU A 179 -8.85 -28.13 -22.81
CA GLU A 179 -9.77 -27.01 -23.01
C GLU A 179 -9.07 -25.72 -22.58
N ASP A 180 -8.70 -24.89 -23.54
CA ASP A 180 -8.23 -23.53 -23.26
C ASP A 180 -9.42 -22.63 -22.88
N GLU A 181 -9.18 -21.61 -22.05
CA GLU A 181 -10.23 -20.65 -21.63
C GLU A 181 -10.98 -20.05 -22.83
N THR A 182 -10.28 -19.85 -23.96
CA THR A 182 -10.86 -19.38 -25.23
C THR A 182 -11.80 -20.40 -25.89
N GLU A 183 -11.52 -21.71 -25.80
CA GLU A 183 -12.40 -22.76 -26.35
C GLU A 183 -13.64 -22.96 -25.49
N VAL A 184 -13.50 -22.86 -24.16
CA VAL A 184 -14.63 -22.93 -23.22
C VAL A 184 -15.57 -21.73 -23.45
N GLU A 185 -15.01 -20.55 -23.69
CA GLU A 185 -15.77 -19.33 -23.95
C GLU A 185 -16.43 -19.35 -25.35
N ALA A 186 -15.76 -19.92 -26.36
CA ALA A 186 -16.34 -20.18 -27.68
C ALA A 186 -17.49 -21.21 -27.64
N ARG A 187 -17.34 -22.31 -26.87
CA ARG A 187 -18.41 -23.29 -26.66
C ARG A 187 -19.62 -22.70 -25.96
N LYS A 188 -19.41 -21.87 -24.93
CA LYS A 188 -20.51 -21.15 -24.25
C LYS A 188 -21.26 -20.21 -25.18
N ARG A 189 -20.57 -19.56 -26.12
CA ARG A 189 -21.19 -18.71 -27.15
C ARG A 189 -21.98 -19.53 -28.18
N LEU A 190 -21.45 -20.67 -28.62
CA LEU A 190 -22.16 -21.57 -29.53
C LEU A 190 -23.41 -22.17 -28.88
N SER A 191 -23.33 -22.61 -27.63
CA SER A 191 -24.49 -23.16 -26.91
C SER A 191 -25.58 -22.12 -26.61
N SER A 192 -25.23 -20.82 -26.58
CA SER A 192 -26.21 -19.74 -26.44
C SER A 192 -26.83 -19.29 -27.77
N LEU A 193 -26.20 -19.63 -28.91
CA LEU A 193 -26.74 -19.43 -30.25
C LEU A 193 -27.65 -20.57 -30.70
N GLU A 194 -27.43 -21.81 -30.24
CA GLU A 194 -28.28 -22.97 -30.53
C GLU A 194 -29.61 -22.98 -29.74
N LEU A 195 -29.80 -22.04 -28.81
CA LEU A 195 -31.02 -21.86 -28.01
C LEU A 195 -31.93 -20.71 -28.52
N LEU A 196 -31.62 -20.13 -29.68
CA LEU A 196 -32.44 -19.16 -30.43
C LEU A 196 -32.98 -19.81 -31.71
#